data_AF-A0A177P1T8-F1
#
_entry.id   AF-A0A177P1T8-F1
#
_cell.length_a   1.000
_cell.length_b   1.000
_cell.length_c   1.000
_cell.angle_alpha   90.00
_cell.angle_beta   90.00
_cell.angle_gamma   90.00
#
_symmetry.space_group_name_H-M   'P 1'
#
loop_
_entity.id
_entity.type
_entity.pdbx_description
1 polymer ?
#
loop_
_entity_poly.entity_id
_entity_poly.type
_entity_poly.pdbx_seq_one_letter_code
_entity_poly.pdbx_strand_id
1 'polypeptide(L)'
;MRSTRRHSRYIRSLLDLPVQGSLVTVKLHTSRWRCLNDECDRQTFSEQLSDIARPYARQTERVVELIRLFGHGVRGRPAERLMKRLGLPTSDDTILRPAAPASRQHGK
;
A
#
# COMPACT_ATOMS: atom_id res chain seq x y z
N MET A 1 -13.23 -7.01 -12.88
CA MET A 1 -12.64 -7.56 -14.13
C MET A 1 -11.74 -8.75 -13.83
N ARG A 2 -12.04 -9.94 -14.40
CA ARG A 2 -11.23 -11.17 -14.25
C ARG A 2 -10.73 -11.60 -15.63
N SER A 3 -9.44 -11.94 -15.75
CA SER A 3 -8.84 -12.51 -16.97
C SER A 3 -7.90 -13.64 -16.57
N THR A 4 -7.83 -14.69 -17.37
CA THR A 4 -6.91 -15.82 -17.19
C THR A 4 -5.59 -15.64 -17.96
N ARG A 5 -5.50 -14.64 -18.85
CA ARG A 5 -4.28 -14.39 -19.65
C ARG A 5 -3.29 -13.52 -18.89
N ARG A 6 -2.30 -14.15 -18.26
CA ARG A 6 -1.18 -13.46 -17.62
C ARG A 6 -0.31 -12.76 -18.68
N HIS A 7 -0.11 -11.46 -18.52
CA HIS A 7 0.75 -10.64 -19.37
C HIS A 7 2.20 -10.65 -18.89
N SER A 8 2.42 -10.32 -17.61
CA SER A 8 3.74 -10.31 -17.00
C SER A 8 3.65 -10.47 -15.47
N ARG A 9 4.80 -10.69 -14.82
CA ARG A 9 4.92 -10.61 -13.35
C ARG A 9 5.81 -9.44 -12.99
N TYR A 10 5.58 -8.84 -11.83
CA TYR A 10 6.46 -7.85 -11.25
C TYR A 10 6.43 -7.94 -9.73
N ILE A 11 7.50 -7.48 -9.10
CA ILE A 11 7.64 -7.48 -7.64
C ILE A 11 7.31 -6.08 -7.13
N ARG A 12 6.45 -6.01 -6.11
CA ARG A 12 6.23 -4.81 -5.31
C ARG A 12 6.93 -4.96 -3.97
N SER A 13 7.75 -3.99 -3.60
CA SER A 13 8.32 -3.89 -2.27
C SER A 13 7.49 -2.91 -1.45
N LEU A 14 6.89 -3.39 -0.36
CA LEU A 14 6.09 -2.58 0.55
C LEU A 14 6.72 -2.56 1.93
N LEU A 15 6.83 -1.37 2.52
CA LEU A 15 7.10 -1.27 3.95
C LEU A 15 5.96 -1.94 4.73
N ASP A 16 6.31 -2.78 5.69
CA ASP A 16 5.36 -3.43 6.59
C ASP A 16 5.72 -3.18 8.05
N LEU A 17 4.88 -3.67 8.97
CA LEU A 17 5.12 -3.54 10.39
C LEU A 17 6.49 -4.13 10.80
N PRO A 18 7.17 -3.48 11.74
CA PRO A 18 8.50 -3.87 12.17
C PRO A 18 8.42 -5.18 12.94
N VAL A 19 9.46 -5.99 12.80
CA VAL A 19 9.63 -7.22 13.58
C VAL A 19 10.78 -7.00 14.54
N GLN A 20 10.51 -7.07 15.84
CA GLN A 20 11.49 -6.80 16.89
C GLN A 20 12.17 -5.43 16.73
N GLY A 21 11.39 -4.39 16.40
CA GLY A 21 11.90 -3.04 16.16
C GLY A 21 12.73 -2.87 14.88
N SER A 22 12.84 -3.91 14.05
CA SER A 22 13.56 -3.86 12.79
C SER A 22 12.62 -3.53 11.64
N LEU A 23 13.08 -2.68 10.72
CA LEU A 23 12.34 -2.30 9.52
C LEU A 23 12.11 -3.53 8.62
N VAL A 24 10.86 -3.79 8.24
CA VAL A 24 10.51 -4.91 7.37
C VAL A 24 9.97 -4.42 6.05
N THR A 25 10.40 -5.08 4.97
CA THR A 25 9.82 -4.89 3.63
C THR A 25 9.27 -6.22 3.14
N VAL A 26 7.99 -6.24 2.78
CA VAL A 26 7.33 -7.39 2.15
C VAL A 26 7.48 -7.27 0.64
N LYS A 27 7.98 -8.33 0.01
CA LYS A 27 8.07 -8.46 -1.45
C LYS A 27 6.87 -9.26 -1.96
N LEU A 28 5.97 -8.58 -2.65
CA LEU A 28 4.78 -9.18 -3.23
C LEU A 28 5.03 -9.50 -4.70
N HIS A 29 4.90 -10.76 -5.06
CA HIS A 29 4.92 -11.22 -6.44
C HIS A 29 3.54 -11.02 -7.04
N THR A 30 3.39 -10.01 -7.89
CA THR A 30 2.10 -9.61 -8.46
C THR A 30 2.07 -9.86 -9.96
N SER A 31 0.90 -10.20 -10.47
CA SER A 31 0.70 -10.41 -11.90
C SER A 31 0.06 -9.19 -12.57
N ARG A 32 0.45 -8.92 -13.81
CA ARG A 32 -0.34 -8.13 -14.75
C ARG A 32 -1.11 -9.08 -15.65
N TRP A 33 -2.37 -8.78 -15.87
CA TRP A 33 -3.32 -9.55 -16.66
C TRP A 33 -3.72 -8.76 -17.90
N ARG A 34 -4.00 -9.46 -18.99
CA ARG A 34 -4.49 -8.88 -20.24
C ARG A 34 -5.97 -9.22 -20.46
N CYS A 35 -6.84 -8.23 -20.66
CA CYS A 35 -8.18 -8.47 -21.18
C CYS A 35 -8.07 -8.96 -22.64
N LEU A 36 -8.83 -10.00 -22.98
CA LEU A 36 -8.91 -10.53 -24.35
C LEU A 36 -10.12 -10.02 -25.13
N ASN A 37 -11.04 -9.30 -24.49
CA ASN A 37 -12.13 -8.62 -25.18
C ASN A 37 -11.60 -7.29 -25.74
N ASP A 38 -11.72 -7.09 -27.05
CA ASP A 38 -11.27 -5.88 -27.74
C ASP A 38 -12.14 -4.66 -27.40
N GLU A 39 -13.35 -4.86 -26.87
CA GLU A 39 -14.21 -3.80 -26.34
C GLU A 39 -13.76 -3.28 -24.96
N CYS A 40 -12.74 -3.91 -24.34
CA CYS A 40 -12.19 -3.46 -23.07
C CYS A 40 -11.41 -2.13 -23.24
N ASP A 41 -11.91 -1.05 -22.63
CA ASP A 41 -11.20 0.25 -22.53
C ASP A 41 -9.76 0.11 -22.01
N ARG A 42 -9.54 -0.87 -21.11
CA ARG A 42 -8.24 -1.18 -20.54
C ARG A 42 -7.85 -2.63 -20.80
N GLN A 43 -6.94 -2.83 -21.76
CA GLN A 43 -6.45 -4.15 -22.11
C GLN A 43 -5.48 -4.75 -21.09
N THR A 44 -4.78 -3.97 -20.26
CA THR A 44 -3.85 -4.53 -19.24
C THR A 44 -4.14 -3.95 -17.87
N PHE A 45 -4.32 -4.81 -16.88
CA PHE A 45 -4.56 -4.43 -15.49
C PHE A 45 -3.67 -5.24 -14.54
N SER A 46 -3.39 -4.68 -13.36
CA SER A 46 -2.61 -5.37 -12.35
C SER A 46 -3.53 -6.12 -11.40
N GLU A 47 -3.06 -7.24 -10.87
CA GLU A 47 -3.67 -7.93 -9.75
C GLU A 47 -3.89 -6.96 -8.58
N GLN A 48 -5.12 -6.93 -8.07
CA GLN A 48 -5.52 -6.04 -6.99
C GLN A 48 -5.31 -6.75 -5.66
N LEU A 49 -4.46 -6.17 -4.81
CA LEU A 49 -4.19 -6.65 -3.46
C LEU A 49 -4.81 -5.71 -2.42
N SER A 50 -6.10 -5.39 -2.59
CA SER A 50 -6.79 -4.36 -1.80
C SER A 50 -6.70 -4.56 -0.30
N ASP A 51 -6.65 -5.81 0.16
CA ASP A 51 -6.59 -6.16 1.57
C ASP A 51 -5.18 -5.96 2.16
N ILE A 52 -4.16 -5.85 1.31
CA ILE A 52 -2.76 -5.69 1.72
C ILE A 52 -2.29 -4.25 1.51
N ALA A 53 -2.56 -3.68 0.32
CA ALA A 53 -2.13 -2.34 -0.05
C ALA A 53 -2.88 -1.82 -1.27
N ARG A 54 -3.22 -0.52 -1.25
CA ARG A 54 -3.76 0.18 -2.42
C ARG A 54 -2.84 0.08 -3.65
N PRO A 55 -3.40 0.28 -4.86
CA PRO A 55 -2.60 0.50 -6.06
C PRO A 55 -1.55 1.59 -5.84
N TYR A 56 -0.32 1.34 -6.31
CA TYR A 56 0.82 2.25 -6.20
C TYR A 56 1.30 2.60 -4.77
N ALA A 57 0.63 2.10 -3.72
CA ALA A 57 1.12 2.26 -2.36
C ALA A 57 2.50 1.63 -2.19
N ARG A 58 3.32 2.27 -1.35
CA ARG A 58 4.69 1.84 -0.98
C ARG A 58 4.75 1.24 0.43
N GLN A 59 3.60 1.14 1.10
CA GLN A 59 3.43 0.64 2.46
C GLN A 59 2.17 -0.23 2.49
N THR A 60 2.10 -1.18 3.42
CA THR A 60 0.87 -1.96 3.67
C THR A 60 -0.21 -1.08 4.31
N GLU A 61 -1.48 -1.45 4.15
CA GLU A 61 -2.59 -0.68 4.77
C GLU A 61 -2.47 -0.64 6.29
N ARG A 62 -1.93 -1.69 6.93
CA ARG A 62 -1.69 -1.70 8.38
C ARG A 62 -0.64 -0.68 8.84
N VAL A 63 0.39 -0.41 8.03
CA VAL A 63 1.35 0.67 8.31
C VAL A 63 0.66 2.02 8.15
N VAL A 64 -0.16 2.18 7.11
CA VAL A 64 -0.93 3.41 6.89
C VAL A 64 -1.90 3.68 8.06
N GLU A 65 -2.56 2.64 8.57
CA GLU A 65 -3.44 2.74 9.74
C GLU A 65 -2.66 3.17 10.99
N LEU A 66 -1.50 2.57 11.25
CA LEU A 66 -0.65 2.97 12.37
C LEU A 66 -0.24 4.45 12.25
N ILE A 67 0.20 4.88 11.07
CA ILE A 67 0.54 6.29 10.82
C ILE A 67 -0.65 7.20 11.11
N ARG A 68 -1.87 6.83 10.69
CA ARG A 68 -3.09 7.59 10.99
C ARG A 68 -3.37 7.66 12.49
N LEU A 69 -3.23 6.56 13.23
CA LEU A 69 -3.43 6.55 14.68
C LEU A 69 -2.50 7.53 15.38
N PHE A 70 -1.22 7.53 15.02
CA PHE A 70 -0.24 8.49 15.55
C PHE A 70 -0.52 9.93 15.10
N GLY A 71 -0.96 10.12 13.85
CA GLY A 71 -1.35 11.41 13.29
C GLY A 71 -2.66 11.98 13.86
N HIS A 72 -3.52 11.16 14.45
CA HIS A 72 -4.70 11.64 15.16
C HIS A 72 -4.45 11.84 16.64
N GLY A 73 -3.74 10.91 17.30
CA GLY A 73 -3.55 10.93 18.75
C GLY A 73 -2.39 11.79 19.24
N VAL A 74 -1.20 11.64 18.66
CA VAL A 74 0.04 12.24 19.18
C VAL A 74 0.43 13.50 18.42
N ARG A 75 0.47 13.40 17.08
CA ARG A 75 0.89 14.45 16.14
C ARG A 75 2.30 14.99 16.37
N GLY A 76 2.80 15.73 15.38
CA GLY A 76 4.04 16.48 15.51
C GLY A 76 5.28 15.59 15.64
N ARG A 77 6.39 16.24 15.99
CA ARG A 77 7.67 15.59 16.30
C ARG A 77 7.60 14.50 17.39
N PRO A 78 6.73 14.57 18.43
CA PRO A 78 6.58 13.44 19.35
C PRO A 78 6.12 12.15 18.65
N ALA A 79 5.20 12.24 17.69
CA ALA A 79 4.75 11.09 16.91
C ALA A 79 5.90 10.47 16.08
N GLU A 80 6.69 11.32 15.41
CA GLU A 80 7.89 10.88 14.67
C GLU A 80 8.88 10.12 15.57
N ARG A 81 9.17 10.64 16.77
CA ARG A 81 10.09 9.99 17.72
C ARG A 81 9.58 8.62 18.19
N LEU A 82 8.27 8.50 18.44
CA LEU A 82 7.66 7.23 18.85
C LEU A 82 7.67 6.22 17.70
N MET A 83 7.31 6.65 16.49
CA MET A 83 7.36 5.80 15.28
C MET A 83 8.78 5.29 15.01
N LYS A 84 9.81 6.14 15.19
CA LYS A 84 11.21 5.71 15.12
C LYS A 84 11.56 4.67 16.17
N ARG A 85 11.10 4.81 17.42
CA ARG A 85 11.31 3.82 18.50
C ARG A 85 10.61 2.49 18.25
N LEU A 86 9.48 2.50 17.54
CA LEU A 86 8.79 1.27 17.12
C LEU A 86 9.50 0.54 15.99
N GLY A 87 10.48 1.16 15.32
CA GLY A 87 11.15 0.59 14.14
C GLY A 87 10.55 1.02 12.81
N LEU A 88 9.68 2.03 12.80
CA LEU A 88 9.06 2.63 11.60
C LEU A 88 9.41 4.12 11.48
N PRO A 89 10.64 4.47 11.11
CA PRO A 89 11.03 5.87 10.93
C PRO A 89 10.13 6.54 9.88
N THR A 90 9.27 7.45 10.34
CA THR A 90 8.27 8.16 9.53
C THR A 90 8.32 9.63 9.92
N SER A 91 8.51 10.52 8.96
CA SER A 91 8.58 11.96 9.23
C SER A 91 7.23 12.52 9.71
N ASP A 92 7.27 13.59 10.50
CA ASP A 92 6.07 14.32 10.91
C ASP A 92 5.19 14.74 9.70
N ASP A 93 5.80 15.22 8.61
CA ASP A 93 5.07 15.55 7.38
C ASP A 93 4.28 14.36 6.83
N THR A 94 4.83 13.15 6.92
CA THR A 94 4.16 11.93 6.45
C THR A 94 3.02 11.53 7.39
N ILE A 95 3.19 11.76 8.69
CA ILE A 95 2.19 11.48 9.74
C ILE A 95 0.99 12.43 9.62
N LEU A 96 1.24 13.70 9.30
CA LEU A 96 0.20 14.72 9.16
C LEU A 96 -0.46 14.72 7.77
N ARG A 97 0.14 14.06 6.78
CA ARG A 97 -0.41 14.02 5.42
C ARG A 97 -1.74 13.25 5.40
N PRO A 98 -2.82 13.84 4.86
CA PRO A 98 -4.06 13.12 4.63
C PRO A 98 -3.77 11.89 3.77
N ALA A 99 -4.23 10.72 4.23
CA ALA A 99 -4.13 9.54 3.40
C ALA A 99 -4.97 9.76 2.14
N ALA A 100 -4.46 9.33 0.98
CA ALA A 100 -5.22 9.39 -0.26
C ALA A 100 -6.61 8.72 -0.06
N PRO A 101 -7.67 9.17 -0.74
CA PRO A 101 -8.96 8.50 -0.65
C PRO A 101 -8.83 7.03 -1.07
N ALA A 102 -9.63 6.15 -0.46
CA ALA A 102 -9.72 4.77 -0.93
C ALA A 102 -10.18 4.79 -2.39
N SER A 103 -9.48 4.06 -3.26
CA SER A 103 -9.92 3.91 -4.64
C SER A 103 -11.32 3.30 -4.61
N ARG A 104 -12.32 3.98 -5.19
CA ARG A 104 -13.67 3.41 -5.34
C ARG A 104 -13.52 2.08 -6.08
N GLN A 105 -13.94 0.99 -5.43
CA GLN A 105 -14.13 -0.28 -6.13
C GLN A 105 -15.20 -0.01 -7.20
N HIS A 106 -14.79 0.05 -8.47
CA HIS A 106 -15.77 0.01 -9.55
C HIS A 106 -16.31 -1.42 -9.58
N GLY A 107 -17.44 -1.60 -8.88
CA GLY A 107 -18.28 -2.78 -9.03
C GLY A 107 -18.96 -2.76 -10.40
N LYS A 108 -18.49 -3.63 -11.28
CA LYS A 108 -19.29 -4.47 -12.18
C LYS A 108 -18.39 -5.55 -12.78
#